data_AF-A0A7X7R0K7-F1
#
_entry.id   AF-A0A7X7R0K7-F1
#
_cell.length_a   1.000
_cell.length_b   1.000
_cell.length_c   1.000
_cell.angle_alpha   90.00
_cell.angle_beta   90.00
_cell.angle_gamma   90.00
#
_symmetry.space_group_name_H-M   'P 1'
#
loop_
_entity.id
_entity.type
_entity.pdbx_description
1 polymer ?
#
loop_
_entity_poly.entity_id
_entity_poly.type
_entity_poly.pdbx_seq_one_letter_code
_entity_poly.pdbx_strand_id
1 'polypeptide(L)' 'IDFKNPETLGLQLIQILASQLEGEIDLERKNGTKYVLRIDSDKILVPAS' A
#
# COMPACT_ATOMS: atom_id res chain seq x y z
N ILE A 1 -12.48 2.93 -11.53
CA ILE A 1 -11.11 3.14 -11.02
C ILE A 1 -10.51 1.77 -10.80
N ASP A 2 -9.62 1.38 -11.70
CA ASP A 2 -8.86 0.13 -11.66
C ASP A 2 -7.59 0.36 -10.81
N PHE A 3 -7.43 -0.33 -9.69
CA PHE A 3 -6.27 -0.15 -8.79
C PHE A 3 -4.97 -0.76 -9.33
N LYS A 4 -5.04 -1.51 -10.43
CA LYS A 4 -3.83 -1.87 -11.19
C LYS A 4 -3.23 -0.66 -11.91
N ASN A 5 -3.97 0.45 -12.04
CA ASN A 5 -3.52 1.71 -12.65
C ASN A 5 -4.07 2.92 -11.87
N PRO A 6 -3.48 3.28 -10.70
CA PRO A 6 -3.96 4.44 -9.95
C PRO A 6 -3.78 5.75 -10.73
N GLU A 7 -4.84 6.57 -10.72
CA GLU A 7 -4.95 7.81 -11.51
C GLU A 7 -4.03 8.95 -11.02
N THR A 8 -3.48 8.86 -9.80
CA THR A 8 -2.67 9.93 -9.21
C THR A 8 -1.25 9.48 -8.90
N LEU A 9 -0.29 10.39 -9.11
CA LEU A 9 1.13 10.18 -8.81
C LEU A 9 1.37 9.80 -7.34
N GLY A 10 0.60 10.36 -6.41
CA GLY A 10 0.72 10.02 -4.99
C GLY A 10 0.36 8.57 -4.70
N LEU A 11 -0.69 8.04 -5.34
CA LEU A 11 -1.06 6.63 -5.18
C LEU A 11 -0.08 5.70 -5.89
N GLN A 12 0.46 6.11 -7.04
CA GLN A 12 1.54 5.38 -7.71
C GLN A 12 2.77 5.26 -6.80
N LEU A 13 3.17 6.36 -6.14
CA LEU A 13 4.28 6.35 -5.20
C LEU A 13 4.03 5.40 -4.02
N ILE A 14 2.85 5.46 -3.40
CA ILE A 14 2.49 4.56 -2.30
C ILE A 14 2.52 3.09 -2.74
N GLN A 15 2.03 2.78 -3.95
CA GLN A 15 2.01 1.42 -4.48
C GLN A 15 3.43 0.88 -4.73
N ILE A 16 4.34 1.72 -5.23
CA ILE A 16 5.76 1.38 -5.39
C ILE A 16 6.38 1.07 -4.02
N LEU A 17 6.18 1.94 -3.03
CA LEU A 17 6.74 1.75 -1.68
C LEU A 17 6.18 0.50 -0.99
N ALA A 18 4.88 0.24 -1.13
CA ALA A 18 4.25 -0.95 -0.58
C ALA A 18 4.85 -2.23 -1.19
N SER A 19 5.03 -2.27 -2.52
CA SER A 19 5.60 -3.44 -3.20
C SER A 19 7.03 -3.79 -2.76
N GLN A 20 7.85 -2.78 -2.43
CA GLN A 20 9.22 -2.99 -1.92
C GLN A 20 9.24 -3.68 -0.55
N LEU A 21 8.15 -3.53 0.21
CA LEU A 21 7.96 -4.11 1.54
C LEU A 21 7.14 -5.41 1.48
N GLU A 22 6.98 -6.01 0.30
CA GLU A 22 6.10 -7.18 0.08
C GLU A 22 4.65 -6.91 0.57
N GLY A 23 4.23 -5.64 0.53
CA GLY A 23 2.95 -5.17 1.01
C GLY A 23 1.89 -4.99 -0.07
N GLU A 24 0.64 -4.93 0.37
CA GLU A 24 -0.55 -4.79 -0.47
C GLU A 24 -1.34 -3.54 -0.12
N ILE A 25 -1.92 -2.89 -1.14
CA ILE A 25 -2.85 -1.77 -0.97
C ILE A 25 -4.22 -2.10 -1.55
N ASP A 26 -5.25 -2.00 -0.71
CA ASP A 26 -6.65 -2.18 -1.09
C ASP A 26 -7.43 -0.86 -1.03
N LEU A 27 -8.51 -0.78 -1.80
CA LEU A 27 -9.50 0.28 -1.69
C LEU A 27 -10.90 -0.28 -1.39
N GLU A 28 -11.47 0.17 -0.27
CA GLU A 28 -12.85 -0.06 0.10
C GLU A 28 -13.70 1.19 -0.22
N ARG A 29 -14.82 1.01 -0.93
CA ARG A 29 -15.75 2.09 -1.32
C ARG A 29 -17.15 2.03 -0.70
N LYS A 30 -17.35 1.17 0.32
CA LYS A 30 -18.70 0.93 0.88
C LYS A 30 -19.30 2.15 1.59
N ASN A 31 -18.50 2.96 2.29
CA ASN A 31 -18.93 4.16 3.02
C ASN A 31 -17.90 5.29 2.85
N GLY A 32 -17.82 5.86 1.65
CA GLY A 32 -16.74 6.79 1.28
C GLY A 32 -15.50 6.04 0.79
N THR A 33 -14.35 6.71 0.79
CA THR A 33 -13.09 6.18 0.25
C THR A 33 -12.17 5.78 1.40
N LYS A 34 -11.86 4.49 1.52
CA LYS A 34 -10.91 3.97 2.52
C LYS A 34 -9.81 3.17 1.85
N TYR A 35 -8.57 3.57 2.08
CA TYR A 35 -7.38 2.84 1.66
C TYR A 35 -6.87 1.97 2.80
N VAL A 36 -6.48 0.73 2.51
CA VAL A 36 -5.89 -0.20 3.49
C VAL A 36 -4.54 -0.67 2.98
N LEU A 37 -3.48 -0.32 3.71
CA LEU A 37 -2.12 -0.80 3.46
C LEU A 37 -1.82 -1.94 4.44
N ARG A 38 -1.41 -3.10 3.91
CA ARG A 38 -0.92 -4.23 4.71
C ARG A 38 0.53 -4.49 4.34
N ILE A 39 1.39 -4.54 5.35
CA ILE A 39 2.83 -4.72 5.23
C ILE A 39 3.27 -5.66 6.35
N ASP A 40 4.28 -6.49 6.07
CA ASP A 40 4.85 -7.38 7.08
C ASP A 40 5.63 -6.57 8.11
N SER A 41 5.26 -6.69 9.39
CA SER A 41 5.94 -6.00 10.48
C SER A 41 7.39 -6.45 10.65
N ASP A 42 7.70 -7.70 10.32
CA ASP A 42 9.04 -8.28 10.52
C ASP A 42 10.04 -7.77 9.47
N LYS A 43 9.54 -7.25 8.34
CA LYS A 43 10.34 -6.58 7.30
C LYS A 43 10.62 -5.11 7.60
N ILE A 44 9.89 -4.53 8.56
CA ILE A 44 10.04 -3.14 9.01
C ILE A 44 10.96 -3.06 10.23
N LEU A 45 10.97 -4.11 11.05
CA LEU A 45 11.90 -4.26 12.14
C LEU A 45 13.27 -4.67 11.59
N VAL A 46 14.15 -3.69 11.41
CA VAL A 46 15.58 -3.94 11.27
C VAL A 46 15.99 -4.85 12.43
N PRO A 47 16.65 -6.01 12.19
CA PRO A 47 17.11 -6.83 13.30
C PRO A 47 18.02 -5.96 14.16
N ALA A 48 17.61 -5.75 15.42
CA ALA A 48 18.48 -5.16 16.41
C ALA A 48 19.74 -6.02 16.48
N SER A 49 20.88 -5.34 16.38
CA SER A 49 22.23 -5.89 16.20
C SER A 49 22.59 -6.98 17.21
#